data_AF-A0A2P5FPR2-F1
#
_entry.id   AF-A0A2P5FPR2-F1
#
_cell.length_a   1.000
_cell.length_b   1.000
_cell.length_c   1.000
_cell.angle_alpha   90.00
_cell.angle_beta   90.00
_cell.angle_gamma   90.00
#
_symmetry.space_group_name_H-M   'P 1'
#
loop_
_entity.id
_entity.type
_entity.pdbx_description
1 polymer ?
#
loop_
_entity_poly.entity_id
_entity_poly.type
_entity_poly.pdbx_seq_one_letter_code
_entity_poly.pdbx_strand_id
1 'polypeptide(L)'
;MAAAGVLFDIAEKVLVMLASPALEEMKMLWGVKDEIRKLGNIISAIKAVLLDAEEKQATSHQVRDWLEKLQEAVYDADDLLDEFHTQAKRRRLVPGNQLTRQAGDSKWT
;
A
#
# COMPACT_ATOMS: atom_id res chain seq x y z
N MET A 1 18.49 6.94 13.51
CA MET A 1 17.06 7.30 13.41
C MET A 1 16.30 6.50 14.46
N ALA A 2 15.33 7.11 15.16
CA ALA A 2 14.47 6.42 16.12
C ALA A 2 13.39 5.60 15.39
N ALA A 3 12.88 4.52 16.01
CA ALA A 3 11.83 3.67 15.43
C ALA A 3 10.57 4.46 14.98
N ALA A 4 10.18 5.48 15.75
CA ALA A 4 9.07 6.37 15.39
C ALA A 4 9.32 7.16 14.08
N GLY A 5 10.55 7.59 13.83
CA GLY A 5 10.90 8.34 12.61
C GLY A 5 10.78 7.48 11.35
N VAL A 6 11.25 6.23 11.40
CA VAL A 6 11.11 5.29 10.27
C VAL A 6 9.63 5.00 9.98
N LEU A 7 8.83 4.82 11.02
CA LEU A 7 7.38 4.63 10.89
C LEU A 7 6.67 5.85 10.32
N PHE A 8 7.11 7.06 10.68
CA PHE A 8 6.57 8.30 10.16
C PHE A 8 6.83 8.45 8.67
N ASP A 9 8.05 8.14 8.20
CA ASP A 9 8.42 8.19 6.78
C ASP A 9 7.55 7.23 5.94
N ILE A 10 7.30 6.02 6.44
CA ILE A 10 6.44 5.04 5.76
C ILE A 10 4.98 5.54 5.73
N ALA A 11 4.48 6.11 6.83
CA ALA A 11 3.15 6.69 6.85
C ALA A 11 2.98 7.84 5.84
N GLU A 12 4.03 8.64 5.61
CA GLU A 12 4.04 9.67 4.55
C GLU A 12 4.02 9.09 3.15
N LYS A 13 4.87 8.08 2.88
CA LYS A 13 4.88 7.35 1.60
C LYS A 13 3.47 6.83 1.26
N VAL A 14 2.79 6.22 2.22
CA VAL A 14 1.43 5.69 2.04
C VAL A 14 0.45 6.81 1.75
N LEU A 15 0.45 7.92 2.50
CA LEU A 15 -0.46 9.05 2.24
C LEU A 15 -0.27 9.64 0.84
N VAL A 16 0.97 9.78 0.38
CA VAL A 16 1.29 10.24 -0.98
C VAL A 16 0.76 9.26 -2.03
N MET A 17 0.92 7.96 -1.82
CA MET A 17 0.36 6.93 -2.70
C MET A 17 -1.17 7.00 -2.74
N LEU A 18 -1.82 7.19 -1.58
CA LEU A 18 -3.28 7.28 -1.47
C LEU A 18 -3.88 8.48 -2.21
N ALA A 19 -3.12 9.57 -2.27
CA ALA A 19 -3.44 10.79 -3.01
C ALA A 19 -3.09 10.73 -4.50
N SER A 20 -2.49 9.63 -4.98
CA SER A 20 -2.03 9.53 -6.36
C SER A 20 -3.19 9.42 -7.37
N PRO A 21 -3.08 10.05 -8.55
CA PRO A 21 -4.09 9.93 -9.61
C PRO A 21 -4.30 8.49 -10.10
N ALA A 22 -3.22 7.70 -10.11
CA ALA A 22 -3.26 6.29 -10.51
C ALA A 22 -4.18 5.46 -9.60
N LEU A 23 -4.22 5.78 -8.31
CA LEU A 23 -5.11 5.10 -7.37
C LEU A 23 -6.56 5.58 -7.51
N GLU A 24 -6.81 6.84 -7.86
CA GLU A 24 -8.16 7.33 -8.16
C GLU A 24 -8.80 6.59 -9.34
N GLU A 25 -8.03 6.31 -10.40
CA GLU A 25 -8.50 5.46 -11.50
C GLU A 25 -8.89 4.05 -11.02
N MET A 26 -8.08 3.44 -10.16
CA MET A 26 -8.35 2.10 -9.62
C MET A 26 -9.54 2.08 -8.65
N LYS A 27 -9.71 3.11 -7.83
CA LYS A 27 -10.89 3.32 -6.96
C LYS A 27 -12.17 3.27 -7.77
N MET A 28 -12.20 3.95 -8.92
CA MET A 28 -13.36 3.98 -9.80
C MET A 28 -13.59 2.64 -10.51
N LEU A 29 -12.53 1.99 -10.99
CA LEU A 29 -12.64 0.73 -11.72
C LEU A 29 -13.08 -0.44 -10.84
N TRP A 30 -12.63 -0.50 -9.58
CA TRP A 30 -12.83 -1.65 -8.70
C TRP A 30 -13.76 -1.38 -7.51
N GLY A 31 -14.28 -0.16 -7.37
CA GLY A 31 -15.28 0.19 -6.34
C GLY A 31 -14.73 0.28 -4.91
N VAL A 32 -13.41 0.36 -4.72
CA VAL A 32 -12.72 0.29 -3.41
C VAL A 32 -12.53 1.66 -2.72
N LYS A 33 -13.41 2.62 -3.00
CA LYS A 33 -13.24 4.03 -2.58
C LYS A 33 -13.32 4.20 -1.06
N ASP A 34 -14.20 3.44 -0.41
CA ASP A 34 -14.46 3.58 1.02
C ASP A 34 -13.37 2.90 1.84
N GLU A 35 -12.84 1.77 1.38
CA GLU A 35 -11.70 1.06 1.95
C GLU A 35 -10.45 1.94 1.93
N ILE A 36 -10.19 2.61 0.81
CA ILE A 36 -9.03 3.51 0.70
C ILE A 36 -9.19 4.75 1.60
N ARG A 37 -10.39 5.31 1.70
CA ARG A 37 -10.65 6.41 2.63
C ARG A 37 -10.43 5.99 4.08
N LYS A 38 -10.90 4.80 4.44
CA LYS A 38 -10.69 4.21 5.77
C LYS A 38 -9.20 4.01 6.06
N LEU A 39 -8.44 3.51 5.09
CA LEU A 39 -6.99 3.34 5.22
C LEU A 39 -6.30 4.68 5.45
N GLY A 40 -6.65 5.73 4.70
CA GLY A 40 -6.12 7.08 4.92
C GLY A 40 -6.34 7.59 6.34
N ASN A 41 -7.56 7.44 6.87
CA ASN A 41 -7.88 7.85 8.24
C ASN A 41 -7.07 7.08 9.30
N ILE A 42 -6.87 5.77 9.11
CA ILE A 42 -6.06 4.93 10.01
C ILE A 42 -4.60 5.40 10.00
N ILE A 43 -4.04 5.67 8.82
CA ILE A 43 -2.65 6.15 8.70
C ILE A 43 -2.49 7.53 9.34
N SER A 44 -3.46 8.44 9.19
CA SER A 44 -3.45 9.73 9.89
C SER A 44 -3.48 9.57 11.41
N ALA A 45 -4.28 8.64 11.94
CA ALA A 45 -4.31 8.34 13.37
C ALA A 45 -2.98 7.77 13.87
N ILE A 46 -2.35 6.88 13.08
CA ILE A 46 -1.01 6.35 13.40
C ILE A 46 0.02 7.49 13.46
N LYS A 47 0.03 8.42 12.49
CA LYS A 47 0.95 9.59 12.54
C LYS A 47 0.76 10.41 13.81
N ALA A 48 -0.48 10.66 14.24
CA ALA A 48 -0.74 11.42 15.47
C ALA A 48 -0.17 10.70 16.71
N VAL A 49 -0.37 9.37 16.81
CA VAL A 49 0.18 8.58 17.91
C VAL A 49 1.71 8.52 17.87
N LEU A 50 2.32 8.45 16.68
CA LEU A 50 3.78 8.44 16.54
C LEU A 50 4.42 9.76 16.99
N LEU A 51 3.79 10.90 16.71
CA LEU A 51 4.23 12.21 17.19
C LEU A 51 4.25 12.25 18.73
N ASP A 52 3.18 11.78 19.37
CA ASP A 52 3.10 11.71 20.84
C ASP A 52 4.08 10.68 21.44
N ALA A 53 4.40 9.63 20.68
CA ALA A 53 5.30 8.57 21.11
C ALA A 53 6.78 8.96 20.99
N GLU A 54 7.16 9.80 20.03
CA GLU A 54 8.54 10.28 19.85
C GLU A 54 9.04 11.02 21.10
N GLU A 55 8.19 11.86 21.71
CA GLU A 55 8.53 12.57 22.96
C GLU A 55 8.69 11.63 24.17
N LYS A 56 8.01 10.48 24.16
CA LYS A 56 7.93 9.54 25.30
C LYS A 56 8.81 8.30 25.14
N GLN A 57 9.32 8.05 23.93
CA GLN A 57 10.13 6.88 23.60
C GLN A 57 11.41 6.79 24.43
N ALA A 58 12.03 7.94 24.73
CA ALA A 58 13.30 7.99 25.44
C ALA A 58 13.20 7.53 26.91
N THR A 59 11.99 7.58 27.49
CA THR A 59 11.78 7.39 28.93
C THR A 59 10.82 6.24 29.27
N SER A 60 10.07 5.72 28.30
CA SER A 60 9.12 4.62 28.52
C SER A 60 9.47 3.35 27.73
N HIS A 61 9.87 2.31 28.45
CA HIS A 61 10.13 0.98 27.87
C HIS A 61 8.88 0.37 27.20
N GLN A 62 7.69 0.66 27.73
CA GLN A 62 6.43 0.18 27.14
C GLN A 62 6.15 0.85 25.79
N VAL A 63 6.43 2.15 25.66
CA VAL A 63 6.29 2.88 24.38
C VAL A 63 7.29 2.34 23.36
N ARG A 64 8.53 2.04 23.78
CA ARG A 64 9.54 1.46 22.90
C ARG A 64 9.15 0.07 22.36
N ASP A 65 8.70 -0.84 23.23
CA ASP A 65 8.24 -2.18 22.82
C ASP A 65 7.04 -2.11 21.87
N TRP A 66 6.10 -1.19 22.11
CA TRP A 66 4.97 -0.98 21.21
C TRP A 66 5.40 -0.43 19.84
N LEU A 67 6.35 0.52 19.81
CA LEU A 67 6.89 1.08 18.56
C LEU A 67 7.64 0.02 17.72
N GLU A 68 8.41 -0.87 18.35
CA GLU A 68 9.11 -1.95 17.65
C GLU A 68 8.12 -2.93 16.98
N LYS A 69 7.04 -3.31 17.68
CA LYS A 69 5.99 -4.17 17.10
C LYS A 69 5.21 -3.49 15.99
N LEU A 70 4.94 -2.19 16.14
CA LEU A 70 4.30 -1.41 15.09
C LEU A 70 5.20 -1.31 13.85
N GLN A 71 6.51 -1.18 14.04
CA GLN A 71 7.48 -1.15 12.96
C GLN A 71 7.47 -2.44 12.14
N GLU A 72 7.45 -3.60 12.80
CA GLU A 72 7.34 -4.90 12.12
C GLU A 72 6.07 -4.99 11.28
N ALA A 73 4.90 -4.67 11.87
CA ALA A 73 3.62 -4.73 11.17
C ALA A 73 3.52 -3.76 9.99
N VAL A 74 4.16 -2.59 10.08
CA VAL A 74 4.18 -1.59 9.00
C VAL A 74 5.10 -2.02 7.86
N TYR A 75 6.22 -2.70 8.14
CA TYR A 75 7.06 -3.29 7.10
C TYR A 75 6.32 -4.36 6.31
N ASP A 76 5.64 -5.28 6.99
CA ASP A 76 4.81 -6.31 6.33
C ASP A 76 3.76 -5.67 5.41
N ALA A 77 3.17 -4.56 5.83
CA ALA A 77 2.20 -3.83 5.04
C ALA A 77 2.81 -3.10 3.83
N ASP A 78 4.01 -2.51 3.95
CA ASP A 78 4.71 -1.84 2.84
C ASP A 78 5.11 -2.86 1.75
N ASP A 79 5.61 -4.04 2.15
CA ASP A 79 5.96 -5.12 1.23
C ASP A 79 4.73 -5.63 0.44
N LEU A 80 3.60 -5.81 1.12
CA LEU A 80 2.34 -6.20 0.48
C LEU A 80 1.82 -5.12 -0.49
N LEU A 81 1.99 -3.84 -0.15
CA LEU A 81 1.60 -2.72 -1.02
C LEU A 81 2.47 -2.65 -2.27
N ASP A 82 3.78 -2.87 -2.15
CA ASP A 82 4.70 -2.90 -3.29
C ASP A 82 4.43 -4.09 -4.21
N GLU A 83 4.07 -5.26 -3.65
CA GLU A 83 3.61 -6.40 -4.45
C GLU A 83 2.33 -6.06 -5.22
N PHE A 84 1.33 -5.48 -4.55
CA PHE A 84 0.08 -5.08 -5.18
C PHE A 84 0.29 -4.08 -6.32
N HIS A 85 1.15 -3.08 -6.10
CA HIS A 85 1.54 -2.11 -7.13
C HIS A 85 2.16 -2.82 -8.34
N THR A 86 3.06 -3.76 -8.10
CA THR A 86 3.72 -4.55 -9.16
C THR A 86 2.72 -5.39 -9.95
N GLN A 87 1.78 -6.06 -9.27
CA GLN A 87 0.74 -6.85 -9.93
C GLN A 87 -0.23 -5.96 -10.74
N ALA A 88 -0.62 -4.80 -10.20
CA ALA A 88 -1.47 -3.84 -10.90
C ALA A 88 -0.81 -3.33 -12.20
N LYS A 89 0.49 -3.00 -12.15
CA LYS A 89 1.28 -2.64 -13.34
C LYS A 89 1.31 -3.75 -14.37
N ARG A 90 1.57 -5.00 -13.96
CA ARG A 90 1.55 -6.16 -14.88
C ARG A 90 0.21 -6.32 -15.58
N ARG A 91 -0.91 -6.18 -14.86
CA ARG A 91 -2.26 -6.29 -15.45
C ARG A 91 -2.56 -5.18 -16.47
N ARG A 92 -2.01 -3.98 -16.31
CA ARG A 92 -2.10 -2.91 -17.33
C ARG A 92 -1.28 -3.19 -18.59
N LEU A 93 -0.21 -3.99 -18.49
CA LEU A 93 0.70 -4.30 -19.59
C LEU A 93 0.28 -5.51 -20.44
N VAL A 94 -0.64 -6.36 -19.96
CA VAL A 94 -1.18 -7.48 -20.76
C VAL A 94 -2.37 -6.96 -21.59
N PRO A 95 -2.23 -6.79 -22.91
CA PRO A 95 -3.37 -6.46 -23.76
C PRO A 95 -4.28 -7.70 -23.83
N GLY A 96 -5.59 -7.50 -23.67
CA GLY A 96 -6.60 -8.58 -23.64
C GLY A 96 -6.85 -9.29 -24.98
N ASN A 97 -5.84 -9.49 -25.83
CA ASN A 97 -6.01 -10.02 -27.19
C ASN A 97 -4.94 -11.04 -27.63
N GLN A 98 -4.64 -12.07 -26.82
CA GLN A 98 -3.78 -13.18 -27.28
C GLN A 98 -4.29 -14.60 -26.96
N LEU A 99 -5.61 -14.83 -26.94
CA LEU A 99 -6.16 -16.21 -26.92
C LEU A 99 -7.27 -16.49 -27.93
N THR A 100 -7.42 -15.68 -28.98
CA THR A 100 -8.34 -16.00 -30.08
C THR A 100 -7.63 -15.96 -31.42
N ARG A 101 -7.22 -17.15 -31.86
CA ARG A 101 -7.25 -17.67 -33.24
C ARG A 101 -6.01 -18.49 -33.50
N GLN A 102 -6.16 -19.81 -33.34
CA GLN A 102 -5.77 -20.79 -34.36
C GLN A 102 -6.41 -22.13 -34.00
N ALA A 103 -7.69 -22.28 -34.34
CA ALA A 103 -8.34 -23.56 -34.51
C ALA A 103 -9.48 -23.35 -35.51
N GLY A 104 -9.11 -23.22 -36.78
CA GLY A 104 -10.06 -22.91 -37.83
C GLY A 104 -9.37 -22.34 -39.06
N ASP A 105 -8.36 -23.06 -39.57
CA ASP A 105 -8.06 -23.02 -41.00
C ASP A 105 -7.09 -24.14 -41.36
N SER A 106 -7.66 -25.32 -41.59
CA SER A 106 -7.14 -26.28 -42.56
C SER A 106 -8.31 -26.95 -43.25
N LYS A 107 -9.10 -26.12 -43.94
CA LYS A 107 -9.90 -26.55 -45.08
C LYS A 107 -9.14 -26.19 -46.35
N TRP A 108 -8.22 -27.05 -46.80
CA TRP A 108 -7.87 -27.19 -48.22
C TRP A 108 -7.30 -28.60 -48.45
N THR A 109 -7.83 -29.26 -49.49
CA THR A 109 -7.33 -30.44 -50.24
C THR A 109 -7.18 -31.76 -49.52
#